data_AF-A0A3P7QNU3-F1
#
_entry.id   AF-A0A3P7QNU3-F1
#
_cell.length_a   1.000
_cell.length_b   1.000
_cell.length_c   1.000
_cell.angle_alpha   90.00
_cell.angle_beta   90.00
_cell.angle_gamma   90.00
#
_symmetry.space_group_name_H-M   'P 1'
#
loop_
_entity.id
_entity.type
_entity.pdbx_description
1 polymer ?
#
loop_
_entity_poly.entity_id
_entity_poly.type
_entity_poly.pdbx_seq_one_letter_code
_entity_poly.pdbx_strand_id
1 'polypeptide(L)'
;MDGTNCLMIRNTTLGRPSEMAIDFEQDRVCWGDTLLKMISCMDFDGTKVVALPVDNPIPVALTVMGDHLYYVHQRPYSIRRISKRNGGTGRVIREFSGEERSIFSLKGSSVSCIKMCSIVLRCAEQLVRK
;
A
#
# COMPACT_ATOMS: atom_id res chain seq x y z
N MET A 1 12.46 -9.40 12.91
CA MET A 1 12.99 -8.44 11.93
C MET A 1 14.20 -7.75 12.55
N ASP A 2 15.38 -8.35 12.40
CA ASP A 2 16.69 -7.88 12.90
C ASP A 2 17.53 -7.18 11.81
N GLY A 3 17.09 -7.26 10.55
CA GLY A 3 17.64 -6.49 9.42
C GLY A 3 18.93 -7.06 8.83
N THR A 4 19.38 -8.23 9.27
CA THR A 4 20.66 -8.84 8.88
C THR A 4 20.69 -9.37 7.45
N ASN A 5 19.54 -9.75 6.89
CA ASN A 5 19.40 -10.30 5.52
C ASN A 5 18.56 -9.38 4.61
N CYS A 6 18.94 -8.11 4.52
CA CYS A 6 18.26 -7.16 3.63
C CYS A 6 18.62 -7.47 2.16
N LEU A 7 17.62 -7.84 1.36
CA LEU A 7 17.78 -8.17 -0.06
C LEU A 7 17.05 -7.16 -0.94
N MET A 8 17.69 -6.80 -2.05
CA MET A 8 17.09 -5.95 -3.08
C MET A 8 16.17 -6.79 -3.95
N ILE A 9 14.86 -6.62 -3.79
CA ILE A 9 13.84 -7.37 -4.55
C ILE A 9 13.50 -6.73 -5.91
N ARG A 10 13.79 -5.43 -6.10
CA ARG A 10 13.64 -4.75 -7.39
C ARG A 10 14.48 -3.49 -7.49
N ASN A 11 15.11 -3.29 -8.64
CA ASN A 11 15.92 -2.09 -8.96
C ASN A 11 15.68 -1.52 -10.37
N THR A 12 14.71 -2.07 -11.12
CA THR A 12 14.38 -1.64 -12.47
C THR A 12 13.00 -1.00 -12.52
N THR A 13 12.82 -0.03 -13.41
CA THR A 13 11.52 0.62 -13.66
C THR A 13 10.92 1.27 -12.39
N LEU A 14 11.77 1.99 -11.66
CA LEU A 14 11.39 2.80 -10.50
C LEU A 14 11.69 4.26 -10.82
N GLY A 15 10.67 5.11 -10.74
CA GLY A 15 10.81 6.56 -10.86
C GLY A 15 10.84 7.17 -9.46
N ARG A 16 9.67 7.43 -8.90
CA ARG A 16 9.52 7.91 -7.52
C ARG A 16 8.52 7.03 -6.78
N PRO A 17 8.96 5.85 -6.31
CA PRO A 17 8.13 4.95 -5.53
C PRO A 17 7.64 5.67 -4.26
N SER A 18 6.35 5.53 -3.98
CA SER A 18 5.67 6.08 -2.82
C SER A 18 5.65 5.06 -1.67
N GLU A 19 4.60 5.08 -0.85
CA GLU A 19 4.31 3.99 0.09
C GLU A 19 4.03 2.66 -0.64
N MET A 20 4.29 1.55 0.07
CA MET A 20 3.99 0.18 -0.33
C MET A 20 2.99 -0.45 0.64
N ALA A 21 2.17 -1.37 0.15
CA ALA A 21 1.25 -2.15 0.96
C ALA A 21 1.35 -3.65 0.63
N ILE A 22 1.07 -4.47 1.62
CA ILE A 22 1.07 -5.92 1.49
C ILE A 22 -0.39 -6.40 1.30
N ASP A 23 -0.63 -7.17 0.24
CA ASP A 23 -1.84 -7.97 0.06
C ASP A 23 -1.58 -9.41 0.51
N PHE A 24 -1.90 -9.71 1.77
CA PHE A 24 -1.72 -11.03 2.36
C PHE A 24 -2.62 -12.11 1.75
N GLU A 25 -3.69 -11.74 1.03
CA GLU A 25 -4.56 -12.73 0.38
C GLU A 25 -4.00 -13.20 -0.96
N GLN A 26 -3.15 -12.40 -1.60
CA GLN A 26 -2.54 -12.70 -2.90
C GLN A 26 -1.04 -12.92 -2.82
N ASP A 27 -0.45 -12.84 -1.63
CA ASP A 27 1.00 -12.93 -1.38
C ASP A 27 1.82 -11.94 -2.21
N ARG A 28 1.38 -10.68 -2.24
CA ARG A 28 1.96 -9.63 -3.08
C ARG A 28 2.25 -8.36 -2.31
N VAL A 29 3.25 -7.63 -2.79
CA VAL A 29 3.52 -6.23 -2.43
C VAL A 29 3.05 -5.35 -3.58
N CYS A 30 2.22 -4.37 -3.27
CA CYS A 30 1.82 -3.32 -4.19
C CYS A 30 2.51 -2.00 -3.82
N TRP A 31 2.90 -1.21 -4.81
CA TRP A 31 3.50 0.11 -4.63
C TRP A 31 2.97 1.10 -5.65
N GLY A 32 2.96 2.36 -5.26
CA GLY A 32 2.67 3.47 -6.15
C GLY A 32 3.96 4.08 -6.68
N ASP A 33 3.92 4.64 -7.87
CA ASP A 33 4.98 5.51 -8.38
C ASP A 33 4.38 6.83 -8.88
N THR A 34 4.76 7.91 -8.23
CA THR A 34 4.22 9.24 -8.53
C THR A 34 4.81 9.87 -9.80
N LEU A 35 6.01 9.45 -10.22
CA LEU A 35 6.65 9.95 -11.42
C LEU A 35 6.15 9.17 -12.65
N LEU A 36 6.12 7.84 -12.54
CA LEU A 36 5.65 6.94 -13.59
C LEU A 36 4.12 6.85 -13.67
N LYS A 37 3.42 7.44 -12.69
CA LYS A 37 1.95 7.46 -12.60
C LYS A 37 1.35 6.06 -12.73
N MET A 38 1.84 5.16 -11.89
CA MET A 38 1.40 3.76 -11.89
C MET A 38 1.18 3.26 -10.47
N ILE A 39 0.35 2.22 -10.38
CA ILE A 39 0.28 1.35 -9.20
C ILE A 39 0.62 -0.04 -9.71
N SER A 40 1.65 -0.65 -9.13
CA SER A 40 2.15 -1.95 -9.57
C SER A 40 2.19 -2.90 -8.38
N CYS A 41 2.09 -4.20 -8.64
CA CYS A 41 2.23 -5.24 -7.64
C CYS A 41 3.21 -6.30 -8.12
N MET A 42 3.84 -6.99 -7.18
CA MET A 42 4.74 -8.12 -7.43
C MET A 42 4.62 -9.15 -6.31
N ASP A 43 4.99 -10.39 -6.60
CA ASP A 43 5.10 -11.44 -5.60
C ASP A 43 6.25 -11.09 -4.62
N PHE A 44 6.26 -11.67 -3.40
CA PHE A 44 7.24 -11.31 -2.36
C PHE A 44 8.71 -11.56 -2.74
N ASP A 45 8.96 -12.44 -3.72
CA ASP A 45 10.28 -12.73 -4.27
C ASP A 45 10.73 -11.74 -5.36
N GLY A 46 9.90 -10.73 -5.67
CA GLY A 46 10.16 -9.73 -6.70
C GLY A 46 9.74 -10.16 -8.12
N THR A 47 9.16 -11.35 -8.28
CA THR A 47 8.67 -11.85 -9.57
C THR A 47 7.25 -11.36 -9.88
N LYS A 48 6.76 -11.66 -11.09
CA LYS A 48 5.40 -11.33 -11.56
C LYS A 48 5.00 -9.88 -11.31
N VAL A 49 5.85 -8.95 -11.71
CA VAL A 49 5.53 -7.52 -11.68
C VAL A 49 4.38 -7.24 -12.65
N VAL A 50 3.26 -6.74 -12.12
CA VAL A 50 2.07 -6.36 -12.89
C VAL A 50 1.68 -4.93 -12.55
N ALA A 51 1.56 -4.09 -13.57
CA ALA A 51 0.96 -2.76 -13.42
C ALA A 51 -0.57 -2.90 -13.43
N LEU A 52 -1.24 -2.34 -12.43
CA LEU A 52 -2.70 -2.28 -12.41
C LEU A 52 -3.17 -1.21 -13.41
N PRO A 53 -4.16 -1.51 -14.26
CA PRO A 53 -4.70 -0.54 -15.20
C PRO A 53 -5.58 0.46 -14.45
N VAL A 54 -4.97 1.58 -14.03
CA VAL A 54 -5.64 2.64 -13.26
C VAL A 54 -5.54 3.94 -14.04
N ASP A 55 -6.62 4.71 -14.04
CA ASP A 55 -6.68 5.95 -14.81
C ASP A 55 -5.86 7.07 -14.14
N ASN A 56 -4.71 7.41 -14.74
CA ASN A 56 -3.80 8.50 -14.35
C ASN A 56 -3.57 8.58 -12.81
N PRO A 57 -3.12 7.50 -12.14
CA PRO A 57 -2.89 7.53 -10.72
C PRO A 57 -1.64 8.37 -10.42
N ILE A 58 -1.73 9.22 -9.40
CA ILE A 58 -0.56 9.88 -8.79
C ILE A 58 -0.56 9.53 -7.29
N PRO A 59 -0.18 8.29 -6.94
CA PRO A 59 -0.36 7.72 -5.60
C PRO A 59 0.73 8.20 -4.64
N VAL A 60 0.36 8.89 -3.56
CA VAL A 60 1.30 9.33 -2.50
C VAL A 60 1.41 8.29 -1.39
N ALA A 61 0.31 7.62 -1.10
CA ALA A 61 0.15 6.63 -0.06
C ALA A 61 -0.85 5.58 -0.55
N LEU A 62 -0.72 4.32 -0.17
CA LEU A 62 -1.68 3.29 -0.53
C LEU A 62 -1.80 2.18 0.51
N THR A 63 -2.96 1.53 0.53
CA THR A 63 -3.23 0.39 1.40
C THR A 63 -4.22 -0.57 0.75
N VAL A 64 -4.14 -1.85 1.10
CA VAL A 64 -5.04 -2.90 0.59
C VAL A 64 -6.00 -3.30 1.71
N MET A 65 -7.28 -3.37 1.40
CA MET A 65 -8.31 -3.80 2.36
C MET A 65 -9.45 -4.52 1.62
N GLY A 66 -9.65 -5.80 1.94
CA GLY A 66 -10.59 -6.67 1.23
C GLY A 66 -10.23 -6.77 -0.26
N ASP A 67 -11.22 -6.64 -1.13
CA ASP A 67 -11.06 -6.65 -2.60
C ASP A 67 -10.63 -5.30 -3.21
N HIS A 68 -10.27 -4.33 -2.38
CA HIS A 68 -10.00 -2.97 -2.82
C HIS A 68 -8.61 -2.49 -2.44
N LEU A 69 -8.05 -1.67 -3.32
CA LEU A 69 -6.88 -0.84 -3.04
C LEU A 69 -7.34 0.60 -2.87
N TYR A 70 -6.90 1.21 -1.77
CA TYR A 70 -7.14 2.62 -1.45
C TYR A 70 -5.84 3.38 -1.60
N TYR A 71 -5.89 4.57 -2.19
CA TYR A 71 -4.70 5.40 -2.36
C TYR A 71 -5.02 6.88 -2.22
N VAL A 72 -4.05 7.63 -1.71
CA VAL A 72 -4.06 9.09 -1.74
C VAL A 72 -3.59 9.54 -3.10
N HIS A 73 -4.47 10.17 -3.86
CA HIS A 73 -4.18 10.78 -5.14
C HIS A 73 -3.67 12.21 -4.94
N GLN A 74 -2.58 12.59 -5.61
CA GLN A 74 -1.95 13.89 -5.38
C GLN A 74 -2.73 15.07 -5.99
N ARG A 75 -3.37 14.90 -7.16
CA ARG A 75 -3.95 16.01 -7.94
C ARG A 75 -5.17 15.58 -8.79
N PRO A 76 -6.42 15.87 -8.37
CA PRO A 76 -6.81 16.57 -7.15
C PRO A 76 -6.53 15.71 -5.91
N TYR A 77 -6.28 16.39 -4.79
CA TYR A 77 -5.94 15.73 -3.54
C TYR A 77 -7.18 14.99 -2.99
N SER A 78 -7.13 13.66 -2.99
CA SER A 78 -8.28 12.83 -2.66
C SER A 78 -7.86 11.43 -2.23
N ILE A 79 -8.66 10.78 -1.38
CA ILE A 79 -8.59 9.33 -1.18
C ILE A 79 -9.49 8.69 -2.22
N ARG A 80 -8.92 7.76 -2.98
CA ARG A 80 -9.61 7.02 -4.04
C ARG A 80 -9.54 5.52 -3.78
N ARG A 81 -10.51 4.80 -4.31
CA ARG A 81 -10.65 3.34 -4.22
C ARG A 81 -10.76 2.73 -5.61
N ILE A 82 -10.03 1.64 -5.83
CA ILE A 82 -10.09 0.81 -7.05
C ILE A 82 -10.25 -0.67 -6.70
N SER A 83 -10.56 -1.50 -7.70
CA SER A 83 -10.43 -2.95 -7.54
C SER A 83 -8.96 -3.32 -7.45
N LYS A 84 -8.57 -4.11 -6.44
CA LYS A 84 -7.17 -4.57 -6.32
C LYS A 84 -6.78 -5.55 -7.43
N ARG A 85 -7.77 -6.21 -8.05
CA ARG A 85 -7.57 -7.20 -9.11
C ARG A 85 -7.60 -6.59 -10.51
N ASN A 86 -8.54 -5.68 -10.73
CA ASN A 86 -8.87 -5.20 -12.07
C ASN A 86 -8.47 -3.73 -12.29
N GLY A 87 -8.02 -3.02 -11.25
CA GLY A 87 -7.80 -1.58 -11.33
C GLY A 87 -9.10 -0.81 -11.61
N GLY A 88 -9.06 0.03 -12.65
CA GLY A 88 -10.15 0.84 -13.16
C GLY A 88 -10.10 2.30 -12.71
N THR A 89 -11.19 3.01 -12.99
CA THR A 89 -11.36 4.41 -12.58
C THR A 89 -11.51 4.52 -11.07
N GLY A 90 -10.63 5.30 -10.44
CA GLY A 90 -10.64 5.49 -8.99
C GLY A 90 -11.92 6.18 -8.51
N ARG A 91 -12.75 5.46 -7.74
CA ARG A 91 -13.90 6.06 -7.04
C ARG A 91 -13.38 6.94 -5.93
N VAL A 92 -13.73 8.22 -5.97
CA VAL A 92 -13.40 9.18 -4.92
C VAL A 92 -14.18 8.82 -3.65
N ILE A 93 -13.46 8.62 -2.54
CA ILE A 93 -14.01 8.38 -1.21
C ILE A 93 -14.08 9.68 -0.43
N ARG A 94 -13.03 10.50 -0.56
CA ARG A 94 -12.94 11.82 0.07
C ARG A 94 -12.07 12.73 -0.77
N GLU A 95 -12.54 13.95 -1.00
CA GLU A 95 -11.72 15.04 -1.55
C GLU A 95 -11.29 15.97 -0.42
N PHE A 96 -10.19 16.67 -0.65
CA PHE A 96 -9.68 17.67 0.26
C PHE A 96 -9.54 18.99 -0.51
N SER A 97 -9.93 20.08 0.13
CA SER A 97 -9.77 21.43 -0.42
C SER A 97 -8.29 21.82 -0.46
N GLY A 98 -7.95 22.83 -1.27
CA GLY A 98 -6.58 23.13 -1.71
C GLY A 98 -5.53 23.33 -0.60
N GLU A 99 -5.94 23.65 0.62
CA GLU A 99 -5.05 23.89 1.76
C GLU A 99 -4.81 22.63 2.63
N GLU A 100 -5.64 21.59 2.53
CA GLU A 100 -5.50 20.36 3.33
C GLU A 100 -4.75 19.27 2.56
N ARG A 101 -3.42 19.36 2.50
CA ARG A 101 -2.55 18.32 1.89
C ARG A 101 -1.74 17.54 2.93
N SER A 102 -2.38 17.07 4.00
CA SER A 102 -1.70 16.54 5.19
C SER A 102 -1.66 15.01 5.31
N ILE A 103 -2.23 14.26 4.36
CA ILE A 103 -2.28 12.79 4.40
C ILE A 103 -1.10 12.17 3.65
N PHE A 104 -0.17 11.61 4.41
CA PHE A 104 1.05 11.02 3.87
C PHE A 104 1.10 9.49 3.98
N SER A 105 0.15 8.87 4.68
CA SER A 105 0.08 7.42 4.84
C SER A 105 -1.37 6.96 5.02
N LEU A 106 -1.66 5.73 4.57
CA LEU A 106 -2.92 5.04 4.81
C LEU A 106 -2.64 3.68 5.46
N LYS A 107 -3.36 3.37 6.54
CA LYS A 107 -3.32 2.04 7.15
C LYS A 107 -4.70 1.41 7.11
N GLY A 108 -4.87 0.38 6.27
CA GLY A 108 -5.99 -0.53 6.30
C GLY A 108 -5.69 -1.69 7.24
N SER A 109 -6.65 -2.06 8.08
CA SER A 109 -6.54 -3.23 8.95
C SER A 109 -7.71 -4.17 8.69
N SER A 110 -7.42 -5.42 8.36
CA SER A 110 -8.43 -6.49 8.35
C SER A 110 -8.62 -7.03 9.76
N VAL A 111 -9.79 -7.61 10.06
CA VAL A 111 -10.06 -8.23 11.37
C VAL A 111 -9.02 -9.32 11.70
N SER A 112 -8.50 -10.00 10.68
CA SER A 112 -7.40 -10.97 10.79
C SER A 112 -6.08 -10.32 11.24
N CYS A 113 -5.76 -9.12 10.75
CA CYS A 113 -4.59 -8.35 11.17
C CYS A 113 -4.70 -7.91 12.65
N ILE A 114 -5.91 -7.55 13.11
CA ILE A 114 -6.17 -7.25 14.53
C ILE A 114 -5.93 -8.49 15.41
N LYS A 115 -6.38 -9.68 14.97
CA LYS A 115 -6.12 -10.95 15.69
C LYS A 115 -4.63 -11.29 15.77
N MET A 116 -3.87 -11.07 14.70
CA MET A 116 -2.43 -11.31 14.66
C MET A 116 -1.66 -10.30 15.53
N CYS A 117 -2.07 -9.03 15.52
CA CYS A 117 -1.53 -7.99 16.39
C CYS A 117 -1.84 -8.25 17.87
N SER A 118 -3.02 -8.81 18.19
CA SER A 118 -3.39 -9.20 19.56
C SER A 118 -2.49 -10.31 20.13
N ILE A 119 -2.03 -11.24 19.29
CA ILE A 119 -1.12 -12.32 19.68
C ILE A 119 0.31 -11.78 19.86
N VAL A 120 0.76 -10.88 18.98
CA VAL A 120 2.09 -10.26 19.07
C VAL A 120 2.20 -9.28 20.25
N LEU A 121 1.15 -8.52 20.57
CA LEU A 121 1.11 -7.62 21.73
C LEU A 121 1.17 -8.39 23.06
N ARG A 122 0.52 -9.56 23.17
CA ARG A 122 0.64 -10.41 24.36
C ARG A 122 2.05 -10.96 24.56
N CYS A 123 2.77 -11.28 23.48
CA CYS A 123 4.18 -11.66 23.57
C CYS A 123 5.09 -10.47 23.96
N ALA A 124 4.80 -9.27 23.46
CA ALA A 124 5.58 -8.07 23.81
C ALA A 124 5.39 -7.66 25.28
N GLU A 125 4.18 -7.77 25.85
CA GLU A 125 3.94 -7.47 27.26
C GLU A 125 4.64 -8.44 28.23
N GLN A 126 4.89 -9.69 27.84
CA GLN A 126 5.67 -10.64 28.65
C GLN A 126 7.18 -10.38 28.62
N LEU A 127 7.68 -9.71 27.58
CA LEU A 127 9.10 -9.36 27.43
C LEU A 127 9.50 -8.07 28.17
N VAL A 128 8.55 -7.20 28.51
CA VAL A 128 8.79 -5.95 29.28
C VAL A 128 8.70 -6.15 30.80
N ARG A 129 8.32 -7.36 31.27
CA ARG A 129 8.24 -7.70 32.70
C ARG A 129 9.43 -8.53 33.22
N LYS A 130 10.62 -8.36 32.65
CA LYS A 130 11.87 -8.86 33.22
C LYS A 130 12.91 -7.75 33.31
#